data_AF-A0A9E4A5K2-F1
#
_entry.id   AF-A0A9E4A5K2-F1
#
_cell.length_a   1.000
_cell.length_b   1.000
_cell.length_c   1.000
_cell.angle_alpha   90.00
_cell.angle_beta   90.00
_cell.angle_gamma   90.00
#
_symmetry.space_group_name_H-M   'P 1'
#
loop_
_entity.id
_entity.type
_entity.pdbx_description
1 polymer ?
#
loop_
_entity_poly.entity_id
_entity_poly.type
_entity_poly.pdbx_seq_one_letter_code
_entity_poly.pdbx_strand_id
1 'polypeptide(L)'
;TFHFVTTTEIYQSDVVKERLNPVNGFVRVPEAPGLGLTLDREALERLENLELPAQAPWIIKSRFANGSMMYNRYDPANTRHFMVRPDWRGGLVPMSYDAPIETEYWDNDGTPAFREMLERIEQEGMVLEK
;
A
#
# COMPACT_ATOMS: atom_id res chain seq x y z
N THR A 1 -17.55 19.66 12.40
CA THR A 1 -17.74 18.89 11.16
C THR A 1 -17.25 17.48 11.39
N PHE A 2 -18.08 16.47 11.11
CA PHE A 2 -17.63 15.06 11.12
C PHE A 2 -16.91 14.79 9.79
N HIS A 3 -15.61 15.07 9.77
CA HIS A 3 -14.77 14.69 8.63
C HIS A 3 -14.46 13.20 8.78
N PHE A 4 -15.04 12.38 7.90
CA PHE A 4 -14.80 10.95 7.84
C PHE A 4 -14.48 10.58 6.39
N VAL A 5 -13.37 9.86 6.19
CA VAL A 5 -12.99 9.27 4.92
C VAL A 5 -13.18 7.78 5.08
N THR A 6 -14.01 7.18 4.22
CA THR A 6 -14.12 5.73 4.10
C THR A 6 -13.67 5.29 2.72
N THR A 7 -12.93 4.19 2.69
CA THR A 7 -12.51 3.51 1.47
C THR A 7 -13.33 2.25 1.21
N THR A 8 -14.51 2.09 1.84
CA THR A 8 -15.34 0.87 1.71
C THR A 8 -15.73 0.54 0.26
N GLU A 9 -15.84 1.55 -0.62
CA GLU A 9 -16.26 1.38 -2.02
C GLU A 9 -15.11 1.66 -3.03
N ILE A 10 -13.83 1.49 -2.63
CA ILE A 10 -12.71 1.70 -3.56
C ILE A 10 -12.60 0.63 -4.65
N TYR A 11 -13.20 -0.54 -4.43
CA TYR A 11 -13.17 -1.65 -5.38
C TYR A 11 -14.47 -1.68 -6.20
N GLN A 12 -14.32 -1.92 -7.50
CA GLN A 12 -15.47 -2.08 -8.40
C GLN A 12 -16.21 -3.41 -8.17
N SER A 13 -15.50 -4.44 -7.70
CA SER A 13 -16.08 -5.76 -7.41
C SER A 13 -16.37 -5.90 -5.91
N ASP A 14 -17.31 -6.78 -5.59
CA ASP A 14 -17.70 -7.13 -4.23
C ASP A 14 -17.89 -8.64 -4.09
N VAL A 15 -17.98 -9.09 -2.84
CA VAL A 15 -18.27 -10.48 -2.48
C VAL A 15 -19.61 -10.61 -1.74
N VAL A 16 -20.38 -9.54 -1.63
CA VAL A 16 -21.75 -9.56 -1.08
C VAL A 16 -22.78 -9.08 -2.10
N LYS A 17 -24.02 -9.53 -1.96
CA LYS A 17 -25.12 -9.21 -2.90
C LYS A 17 -25.70 -7.82 -2.66
N GLU A 18 -25.75 -7.40 -1.40
CA GLU A 18 -26.29 -6.12 -0.97
C GLU A 18 -25.24 -5.02 -1.11
N ARG A 19 -25.64 -3.86 -1.63
CA ARG A 19 -24.75 -2.69 -1.78
C ARG A 19 -25.12 -1.60 -0.80
N LEU A 20 -24.12 -0.85 -0.35
CA LEU A 20 -24.37 0.33 0.47
C LEU A 20 -25.12 1.39 -0.36
N ASN A 21 -26.10 2.04 0.27
CA ASN A 21 -26.84 3.15 -0.34
C ASN A 21 -26.72 4.39 0.57
N PRO A 22 -25.61 5.15 0.50
CA PRO A 22 -25.42 6.33 1.32
C PRO A 22 -26.44 7.43 0.94
N VAL A 23 -27.16 7.96 1.93
CA VAL A 23 -28.11 9.08 1.77
C VAL A 23 -27.68 10.22 2.70
N ASN A 24 -27.36 11.39 2.14
CA ASN A 24 -26.85 12.56 2.86
C ASN A 24 -25.64 12.28 3.76
N GLY A 25 -24.74 11.38 3.33
CA GLY A 25 -23.55 11.00 4.10
C GLY A 25 -23.81 9.97 5.21
N PHE A 26 -25.01 9.40 5.28
CA PHE A 26 -25.37 8.35 6.22
C PHE A 26 -25.65 7.03 5.50
N VAL A 27 -25.25 5.92 6.11
CA VAL A 27 -25.60 4.57 5.68
C VAL A 27 -26.57 4.00 6.71
N ARG A 28 -27.69 3.45 6.25
CA ARG A 28 -28.67 2.82 7.15
C ARG A 28 -28.10 1.50 7.67
N VAL A 29 -28.26 1.26 8.97
CA VAL A 29 -27.95 -0.04 9.57
C VAL A 29 -28.97 -1.07 9.09
N PRO A 30 -28.55 -2.24 8.54
CA PRO A 30 -29.47 -3.30 8.14
C PRO A 30 -30.31 -3.80 9.32
N GLU A 31 -31.59 -4.09 9.05
CA GLU A 31 -32.52 -4.65 10.06
C GLU A 31 -32.59 -6.18 10.02
N ALA A 32 -31.98 -6.80 9.00
CA ALA A 32 -31.89 -8.25 8.88
C ALA A 32 -30.90 -8.84 9.92
N PRO A 33 -31.02 -10.14 10.26
CA PRO A 33 -30.13 -10.77 11.23
C PRO A 33 -28.63 -10.67 10.88
N GLY A 34 -27.80 -10.59 11.92
CA GLY A 34 -26.34 -10.55 11.76
C GLY A 34 -25.87 -9.23 11.13
N LEU A 35 -25.03 -9.33 10.10
CA LEU A 35 -24.54 -8.15 9.36
C LEU A 35 -25.55 -7.65 8.33
N GLY A 36 -26.65 -8.38 8.09
CA GLY A 36 -27.62 -8.05 7.04
C GLY A 36 -27.06 -8.13 5.62
N LEU A 37 -26.05 -8.98 5.41
CA LEU A 37 -25.37 -9.21 4.13
C LEU A 37 -25.41 -10.69 3.77
N THR A 38 -25.47 -10.97 2.48
CA THR A 38 -25.43 -12.29 1.88
C THR A 38 -24.17 -12.41 1.04
N LEU A 39 -23.33 -13.39 1.36
CA LEU A 39 -22.13 -13.70 0.56
C LEU A 39 -22.51 -14.17 -0.84
N ASP A 40 -21.93 -13.53 -1.86
CA ASP A 40 -21.94 -13.99 -3.24
C ASP A 40 -20.79 -14.97 -3.45
N ARG A 41 -21.13 -16.28 -3.43
CA ARG A 41 -20.15 -17.36 -3.56
C ARG A 41 -19.51 -17.42 -4.94
N GLU A 42 -20.26 -17.07 -5.98
CA GLU A 42 -19.75 -17.07 -7.36
C GLU A 42 -18.77 -15.91 -7.56
N ALA A 43 -19.11 -14.72 -7.05
CA ALA A 43 -18.20 -13.59 -7.08
C ALA A 43 -16.93 -13.86 -6.26
N LEU A 44 -17.06 -14.48 -5.08
CA LEU A 44 -15.93 -14.89 -4.27
C LEU A 44 -15.02 -15.87 -5.02
N GLU A 45 -15.58 -16.97 -5.54
CA GLU A 45 -14.81 -17.98 -6.28
C GLU A 45 -14.12 -17.38 -7.52
N ARG A 46 -14.80 -16.50 -8.25
CA ARG A 46 -14.20 -15.77 -9.38
C ARG A 46 -13.03 -14.90 -8.95
N LEU A 47 -13.15 -14.17 -7.84
CA LEU A 47 -12.11 -13.27 -7.35
C LEU A 47 -10.92 -14.03 -6.73
N GLU A 48 -11.18 -15.15 -6.06
CA GLU A 48 -10.13 -16.04 -5.52
C GLU A 48 -9.27 -16.65 -6.63
N ASN A 49 -9.89 -17.00 -7.77
CA ASN A 49 -9.20 -17.58 -8.92
C ASN A 49 -8.66 -16.53 -9.90
N LEU A 50 -8.75 -15.24 -9.58
CA LEU A 50 -8.26 -14.19 -10.46
C LEU A 50 -6.72 -14.18 -10.46
N GLU A 51 -6.13 -14.46 -11.62
CA GLU A 51 -4.70 -14.27 -11.82
C GLU A 51 -4.38 -12.78 -11.86
N LEU A 52 -3.76 -12.27 -10.80
CA LEU A 52 -3.31 -10.89 -10.73
C LEU A 52 -1.95 -10.75 -11.43
N PRO A 53 -1.71 -9.62 -12.13
CA PRO A 53 -0.39 -9.36 -12.69
C PRO A 53 0.64 -9.31 -11.56
N ALA A 54 1.77 -9.98 -11.76
CA ALA A 54 2.90 -9.87 -10.83
C ALA A 54 3.36 -8.41 -10.80
N GLN A 55 3.34 -7.81 -9.62
CA GLN A 55 3.85 -6.46 -9.45
C GLN A 55 5.37 -6.52 -9.37
N ALA A 56 6.04 -5.77 -10.25
CA ALA A 56 7.49 -5.69 -10.26
C ALA A 56 7.99 -4.95 -9.01
N PRO A 57 9.22 -5.23 -8.52
CA PRO A 57 9.83 -4.43 -7.47
C PRO A 57 10.01 -2.97 -7.91
N TRP A 58 9.91 -2.05 -6.96
CA TRP A 58 10.21 -0.63 -7.16
C TRP A 58 11.08 -0.08 -6.03
N ILE A 59 11.63 1.10 -6.25
CA ILE A 59 12.43 1.81 -5.24
C ILE A 59 11.56 2.91 -4.62
N ILE A 60 11.55 2.98 -3.29
CA ILE A 60 10.97 4.06 -2.51
C ILE A 60 12.10 5.03 -2.18
N LYS A 61 11.97 6.28 -2.67
CA LYS A 61 12.86 7.40 -2.37
C LYS A 61 12.22 8.24 -1.27
N SER A 62 12.96 8.51 -0.20
CA SER A 62 12.50 9.34 0.91
C SER A 62 13.49 10.48 1.15
N ARG A 63 13.05 11.72 0.95
CA ARG A 63 13.82 12.92 1.23
C ARG A 63 13.50 13.42 2.63
N PHE A 64 14.52 13.56 3.46
CA PHE A 64 14.41 14.18 4.78
C PHE A 64 14.59 15.70 4.71
N ALA A 65 14.10 16.40 5.73
CA ALA A 65 14.21 17.86 5.86
C ALA A 65 15.65 18.40 5.75
N ASN A 66 16.64 17.60 6.15
CA ASN A 66 18.06 17.97 6.10
C ASN A 66 18.71 17.74 4.72
N GLY A 67 17.93 17.32 3.72
CA GLY A 67 18.39 17.04 2.36
C GLY A 67 18.78 15.57 2.11
N SER A 68 19.00 14.78 3.16
CA SER A 68 19.38 13.37 3.01
C SER A 68 18.33 12.59 2.22
N MET A 69 18.81 11.68 1.37
CA MET A 69 17.99 10.80 0.56
C MET A 69 18.15 9.36 1.00
N MET A 70 17.03 8.71 1.31
CA MET A 70 16.99 7.29 1.60
C MET A 70 16.35 6.54 0.44
N TYR A 71 16.94 5.41 0.07
CA TYR A 71 16.42 4.50 -0.94
C TYR A 71 16.16 3.13 -0.33
N ASN A 72 14.97 2.61 -0.57
CA ASN A 72 14.59 1.26 -0.16
C ASN A 72 13.93 0.52 -1.31
N ARG A 73 14.22 -0.78 -1.43
CA ARG A 73 13.49 -1.65 -2.35
C ARG A 73 12.19 -2.10 -1.70
N TYR A 74 11.09 -1.89 -2.41
CA TYR A 74 9.86 -2.63 -2.18
C TYR A 74 9.78 -3.78 -3.17
N ASP A 75 9.69 -4.98 -2.61
CA ASP A 75 9.45 -6.22 -3.32
C ASP A 75 8.13 -6.82 -2.82
N PRO A 76 7.06 -6.86 -3.64
CA PRO A 76 5.76 -7.39 -3.23
C PRO A 76 5.80 -8.80 -2.64
N ALA A 77 6.73 -9.66 -3.10
CA ALA A 77 6.84 -11.03 -2.62
C ALA A 77 7.52 -11.13 -1.24
N ASN A 78 8.42 -10.18 -0.92
CA ASN A 78 9.33 -10.29 0.22
C ASN A 78 9.25 -9.12 1.21
N THR A 79 8.59 -8.03 0.84
CA THR A 79 8.54 -6.77 1.59
C THR A 79 7.20 -6.60 2.25
N ARG A 80 7.15 -6.96 3.53
CA ARG A 80 5.97 -6.72 4.37
C ARG A 80 5.99 -5.30 4.90
N HIS A 81 4.93 -4.56 4.59
CA HIS A 81 4.49 -3.36 5.30
C HIS A 81 5.58 -2.31 5.59
N PHE A 82 6.60 -2.14 4.75
CA PHE A 82 7.73 -1.22 5.00
C PHE A 82 7.28 0.21 5.38
N MET A 83 6.26 0.76 4.72
CA MET A 83 5.76 2.11 5.01
C MET A 83 4.94 2.22 6.31
N VAL A 84 4.46 1.10 6.86
CA VAL A 84 3.62 1.06 8.06
C VAL A 84 4.41 0.54 9.27
N ARG A 85 5.33 -0.40 9.03
CA ARG A 85 6.16 -1.11 10.01
C ARG A 85 7.61 -1.15 9.55
N PRO A 86 8.29 0.02 9.46
CA PRO A 86 9.71 0.05 9.14
C PRO A 86 10.55 -0.66 10.22
N ASP A 87 10.05 -0.78 11.44
CA ASP A 87 10.69 -1.53 12.54
C ASP A 87 10.87 -3.02 12.26
N TRP A 88 10.12 -3.60 11.31
CA TRP A 88 10.24 -5.03 10.96
C TRP A 88 11.48 -5.37 10.16
N ARG A 89 12.16 -4.37 9.60
CA ARG A 89 13.47 -4.54 8.96
C ARG A 89 14.51 -3.88 9.84
N GLY A 90 15.36 -4.71 10.45
CA GLY A 90 16.51 -4.22 11.20
C GLY A 90 17.44 -3.39 10.31
N GLY A 91 18.00 -2.31 10.87
CA GLY A 91 18.93 -1.43 10.16
C GLY A 91 18.29 -0.23 9.45
N LEU A 92 16.96 -0.06 9.54
CA LEU A 92 16.28 1.12 9.00
C LEU A 92 16.30 2.30 9.97
N VAL A 93 16.23 3.51 9.39
CA VAL A 93 16.10 4.75 10.14
C VAL A 93 14.71 4.79 10.80
N PRO A 94 14.61 5.01 12.14
CA PRO A 94 13.33 5.22 12.79
C PRO A 94 12.63 6.44 12.19
N MET A 95 11.44 6.24 11.63
CA MET A 95 10.64 7.32 11.09
C MET A 95 9.87 7.99 12.23
N SER A 96 10.01 9.30 12.39
CA SER A 96 9.14 10.07 13.29
C SER A 96 7.80 10.32 12.61
N TYR A 97 6.70 10.21 13.37
CA TYR A 97 5.36 10.56 12.88
C TYR A 97 5.19 12.05 12.58
N ASP A 98 6.09 12.91 13.07
CA ASP A 98 6.05 14.38 12.88
C ASP A 98 7.23 14.89 12.03
N ALA A 99 8.08 14.01 11.50
CA ALA A 99 9.15 14.44 10.60
C ALA A 99 8.60 14.69 9.19
N PRO A 100 8.86 15.86 8.57
CA PRO A 100 8.48 16.09 7.18
C PRO A 100 9.37 15.24 6.27
N ILE A 101 8.74 14.34 5.53
CA ILE A 101 9.39 13.41 4.59
C ILE A 101 8.63 13.46 3.28
N GLU A 102 9.34 13.75 2.19
CA GLU A 102 8.79 13.64 0.84
C GLU A 102 9.12 12.24 0.31
N THR A 103 8.10 11.53 -0.16
CA THR A 103 8.26 10.17 -0.71
C THR A 103 7.94 10.16 -2.20
N GLU A 104 8.80 9.53 -2.99
CA GLU A 104 8.60 9.29 -4.41
C GLU A 104 8.82 7.81 -4.72
N TYR A 105 7.95 7.24 -5.56
CA TYR A 105 8.11 5.88 -6.06
C TYR A 105 8.86 5.91 -7.39
N TRP A 106 9.87 5.06 -7.51
CA TRP A 106 10.65 4.89 -8.71
C TRP A 106 10.46 3.47 -9.22
N ASP A 107 9.56 3.33 -10.19
CA ASP A 107 9.34 2.08 -10.90
C ASP A 107 10.51 1.80 -11.86
N ASN A 108 10.66 0.54 -12.26
CA ASN A 108 11.66 0.16 -13.26
C ASN A 108 11.36 0.86 -14.60
N ASP A 109 12.08 1.93 -14.85
CA ASP A 109 12.00 2.76 -16.06
C ASP A 109 13.01 2.33 -17.14
N GLY A 110 13.74 1.24 -16.92
CA GLY A 110 14.76 0.72 -17.83
C GLY A 110 16.07 1.53 -17.83
N THR A 111 16.21 2.54 -16.97
CA THR A 111 17.42 3.36 -16.92
C THR A 111 18.59 2.63 -16.24
N PRO A 112 19.85 2.96 -16.58
CA PRO A 112 21.01 2.49 -15.83
C PRO A 112 20.95 2.90 -14.35
N ALA A 113 20.48 4.13 -14.07
CA ALA A 113 20.40 4.65 -12.72
C ALA A 113 19.49 3.80 -11.82
N PHE A 114 18.34 3.34 -12.33
CA PHE A 114 17.46 2.44 -11.59
C PHE A 114 18.17 1.11 -11.28
N ARG A 115 18.81 0.50 -12.28
CA ARG A 115 19.51 -0.78 -12.11
C ARG A 115 20.65 -0.68 -11.10
N GLU A 116 21.49 0.34 -11.22
CA GLU A 116 22.62 0.56 -10.32
C GLU A 116 22.16 0.77 -8.88
N MET A 117 21.11 1.58 -8.66
CA MET A 117 20.57 1.79 -7.32
C MET A 117 19.92 0.52 -6.77
N LEU A 118 19.19 -0.24 -7.59
CA LEU A 118 18.59 -1.50 -7.18
C LEU A 118 19.67 -2.52 -6.77
N GLU A 119 20.71 -2.70 -7.58
CA GLU A 119 21.85 -3.59 -7.29
C GLU A 119 22.53 -3.19 -5.98
N ARG A 120 22.74 -1.89 -5.76
CA ARG A 120 23.32 -1.37 -4.52
C ARG A 120 22.44 -1.68 -3.32
N ILE A 121 21.13 -1.48 -3.42
CA ILE A 121 20.18 -1.82 -2.36
C ILE A 121 20.14 -3.32 -2.06
N GLU A 122 20.27 -4.17 -3.09
CA GLU A 122 20.33 -5.62 -2.91
C GLU A 122 21.58 -6.07 -2.15
N GLN A 123 22.71 -5.37 -2.33
CA GLN A 123 23.98 -5.68 -1.68
C GLN A 123 24.08 -5.09 -0.27
N GLU A 124 23.69 -3.83 -0.10
CA GLU A 124 23.91 -3.05 1.13
C GLU A 124 22.67 -3.00 2.04
N GLY A 125 21.49 -3.34 1.52
CA GLY A 125 20.22 -3.05 2.16
C GLY A 125 19.76 -1.60 1.89
N MET A 126 19.19 -0.94 2.89
CA MET A 126 18.79 0.46 2.75
C MET A 126 20.01 1.35 2.46
N VAL A 127 19.93 2.17 1.42
CA VAL A 127 20.95 3.14 1.07
C VAL A 127 20.56 4.51 1.61
N LEU A 128 21.51 5.21 2.25
CA LEU A 128 21.36 6.58 2.73
C LEU A 128 22.44 7.48 2.13
N GLU A 129 22.02 8.57 1.49
CA GLU A 129 22.87 9.58 0.87
C GLU A 129 22.60 10.96 1.51
N LYS A 130 23.58 11.86 1.42
CA LYS A 130 23.49 13.23 1.93
C LYS A 130 23.53 14.23 0.80
#